data_AF-A0A1T1B794-F1
#
_entry.id   AF-A0A1T1B794-F1
#
_cell.length_a   1.000
_cell.length_b   1.000
_cell.length_c   1.000
_cell.angle_alpha   90.00
_cell.angle_beta   90.00
_cell.angle_gamma   90.00
#
_symmetry.space_group_name_H-M   'P 1'
#
loop_
_entity.id
_entity.type
_entity.pdbx_description
1 polymer ?
#
loop_
_entity_poly.entity_id
_entity_poly.type
_entity_poly.pdbx_seq_one_letter_code
_entity_poly.pdbx_strand_id
1 'polypeptide(L)'
;MQDAMKLVVNAAYGYLGAGRLARLGDREAADRVTARGRALLQQVTGALEARGVQLIESDTDGVYFSTGGDIGEAQERQLISEVSAVLPDGITLEFDGRAQAMLSHQVKNYVLLRYDGTLDLSGASFESSRSERYGTAFLRTALRALLQDDVPGVQAAFEDTTNRLTARDVTNAEVSTRVRIGKARADYAQTRGQRREAHLEAAWQAGLDFRVGDRVDLYVRAGAGLSVLTDPDGRDYDAGHYRAALVQNYATRLRKALDPADWEQLFSTRGAGLFDRPVAEMQVQWRPVEGALR
;
A
#
# COMPACT_ATOMS: atom_id res chain seq x y z
N MET A 1 21.94 20.02 3.95
CA MET A 1 22.25 20.80 2.72
C MET A 1 22.06 19.95 1.46
N GLN A 2 22.46 18.68 1.49
CA GLN A 2 22.32 17.72 0.37
C GLN A 2 20.85 17.46 -0.03
N ASP A 3 19.94 17.27 0.93
CA ASP A 3 18.51 17.05 0.66
C ASP A 3 17.82 18.25 0.03
N ALA A 4 18.19 19.46 0.48
CA ALA A 4 17.67 20.70 -0.10
C ALA A 4 18.14 20.89 -1.55
N MET A 5 19.37 20.50 -1.87
CA MET A 5 19.89 20.53 -3.24
C MET A 5 19.18 19.48 -4.13
N LYS A 6 18.99 18.25 -3.64
CA LYS A 6 18.21 17.21 -4.34
C LYS A 6 16.79 17.70 -4.64
N LEU A 7 16.15 18.36 -3.67
CA LEU A 7 14.82 18.96 -3.83
C LEU A 7 14.81 20.03 -4.93
N VAL A 8 15.80 20.94 -4.93
CA VAL A 8 15.91 22.01 -5.95
C VAL A 8 16.12 21.43 -7.35
N VAL A 9 16.98 20.43 -7.50
CA VAL A 9 17.24 19.76 -8.79
C VAL A 9 15.98 19.04 -9.30
N ASN A 10 15.29 18.29 -8.44
CA ASN A 10 14.06 17.60 -8.82
C ASN A 10 12.92 18.57 -9.14
N ALA A 11 12.84 19.69 -8.41
CA ALA A 11 11.87 20.75 -8.66
C ALA A 11 12.16 21.52 -9.96
N ALA A 12 13.42 21.64 -10.39
CA ALA A 12 13.78 22.31 -11.63
C ALA A 12 13.15 21.64 -12.85
N TYR A 13 13.10 20.30 -12.89
CA TYR A 13 12.37 19.57 -13.93
C TYR A 13 10.86 19.88 -13.90
N GLY A 14 10.24 19.81 -12.71
CA GLY A 14 8.81 20.14 -12.56
C GLY A 14 8.48 21.59 -12.96
N TYR A 15 9.41 22.52 -12.69
CA TYR A 15 9.31 23.91 -13.09
C TYR A 15 9.28 24.09 -14.61
N LEU A 16 10.13 23.38 -15.36
CA LEU A 16 10.15 23.46 -16.84
C LEU A 16 8.79 23.10 -17.46
N GLY A 17 8.07 22.15 -16.85
CA GLY A 17 6.75 21.69 -17.29
C GLY A 17 5.55 22.49 -16.77
N ALA A 18 5.73 23.46 -15.86
CA ALA A 18 4.62 24.12 -15.16
C ALA A 18 3.83 25.14 -15.99
N GLY A 19 4.10 25.22 -17.31
CA GLY A 19 3.37 26.07 -18.25
C GLY A 19 3.41 27.55 -17.84
N ARG A 20 2.24 28.21 -17.81
CA ARG A 20 2.13 29.65 -17.49
C ARG A 20 2.57 30.02 -16.07
N LEU A 21 2.74 29.04 -15.18
CA LEU A 21 3.20 29.26 -13.81
C LEU A 21 4.74 29.41 -13.73
N ALA A 22 5.48 28.99 -14.77
CA ALA A 22 6.93 29.07 -14.84
C ALA A 22 7.37 30.14 -15.84
N ARG A 23 7.97 31.22 -15.33
CA ARG A 23 8.52 32.30 -16.16
C ARG A 23 9.62 31.83 -17.10
N LEU A 24 10.40 30.82 -16.70
CA LEU A 24 11.43 30.17 -17.53
C LEU A 24 11.00 28.74 -17.92
N GLY A 25 9.69 28.51 -18.08
CA GLY A 25 9.16 27.22 -18.50
C GLY A 25 9.57 26.91 -19.94
N ASP A 26 10.03 25.69 -20.18
CA ASP A 26 10.34 25.16 -21.50
C ASP A 26 9.79 23.72 -21.58
N ARG A 27 8.61 23.60 -22.20
CA ARG A 27 7.92 22.33 -22.35
C ARG A 27 8.73 21.34 -23.19
N GLU A 28 9.39 21.81 -24.24
CA GLU A 28 10.19 20.93 -25.09
C GLU A 28 11.41 20.40 -24.33
N ALA A 29 12.04 21.23 -23.48
CA ALA A 29 13.10 20.76 -22.59
C ALA A 29 12.59 19.70 -21.60
N ALA A 30 11.42 19.91 -20.99
CA ALA A 30 10.82 18.91 -20.11
C ALA A 30 10.53 17.59 -20.85
N ASP A 31 10.01 17.66 -22.08
CA ASP A 31 9.75 16.50 -22.92
C ASP A 31 11.05 15.75 -23.28
N ARG A 32 12.12 16.48 -23.63
CA ARG A 32 13.46 15.90 -23.90
C ARG A 32 14.04 15.18 -22.67
N VAL A 33 13.93 15.79 -21.48
CA VAL A 33 14.37 15.17 -20.21
C VAL A 33 13.60 13.88 -19.95
N THR A 34 12.28 13.91 -20.12
CA THR A 34 11.42 12.73 -19.92
C THR A 34 11.73 11.61 -20.92
N ALA A 35 11.93 11.96 -22.20
CA ALA A 35 12.30 10.99 -23.22
C ALA A 35 13.66 10.35 -22.93
N ARG A 36 14.64 11.14 -22.49
CA ARG A 36 15.96 10.63 -22.10
C ARG A 36 15.88 9.74 -20.85
N GLY A 37 15.09 10.12 -19.84
CA GLY A 37 14.86 9.32 -18.64
C GLY A 37 14.26 7.96 -18.97
N ARG A 38 13.23 7.91 -19.83
CA ARG A 38 12.65 6.63 -20.30
C ARG A 38 13.64 5.76 -21.06
N ALA A 39 14.43 6.34 -21.96
CA ALA A 39 15.45 5.59 -22.69
C ALA A 39 16.54 5.02 -21.75
N LEU A 40 16.95 5.79 -20.74
CA LEU A 40 17.89 5.32 -19.71
C LEU A 40 17.28 4.18 -18.89
N LEU A 41 16.03 4.31 -18.44
CA LEU A 41 15.36 3.26 -17.68
C LEU A 41 15.26 1.96 -18.52
N GLN A 42 14.90 2.06 -19.80
CA GLN A 42 14.88 0.91 -20.72
C GLN A 42 16.26 0.25 -20.88
N GLN A 43 17.32 1.06 -20.93
CA GLN A 43 18.68 0.55 -20.99
C GLN A 43 19.06 -0.19 -19.70
N VAL A 44 18.70 0.36 -18.53
CA VAL A 44 18.92 -0.28 -17.23
C VAL A 44 18.16 -1.59 -17.13
N THR A 45 16.86 -1.60 -17.43
CA THR A 45 16.04 -2.82 -17.35
C THR A 45 16.55 -3.90 -18.31
N GLY A 46 16.90 -3.54 -19.56
CA GLY A 46 17.45 -4.50 -20.52
C GLY A 46 18.82 -5.05 -20.10
N ALA A 47 19.68 -4.22 -19.50
CA ALA A 47 20.98 -4.66 -18.99
C ALA A 47 20.86 -5.57 -17.76
N LEU A 48 19.84 -5.37 -16.93
CA LEU A 48 19.50 -6.26 -15.82
C LEU A 48 18.96 -7.61 -16.34
N GLU A 49 17.98 -7.60 -17.24
CA GLU A 49 17.42 -8.82 -17.84
C GLU A 49 18.48 -9.66 -18.55
N ALA A 50 19.41 -9.02 -19.27
CA ALA A 50 20.54 -9.72 -19.91
C ALA A 50 21.47 -10.45 -18.92
N ARG A 51 21.40 -10.11 -17.62
CA ARG A 51 22.12 -10.78 -16.54
C ARG A 51 21.28 -11.82 -15.79
N GLY A 52 20.09 -12.15 -16.32
CA GLY A 52 19.25 -13.25 -15.81
C GLY A 52 18.49 -12.92 -14.53
N VAL A 53 18.31 -11.64 -14.20
CA VAL A 53 17.43 -11.24 -13.08
C VAL A 53 15.98 -11.13 -13.55
N GLN A 54 15.05 -11.39 -12.65
CA GLN A 54 13.63 -11.13 -12.87
C GLN A 54 13.29 -9.71 -12.45
N LEU A 55 12.90 -8.87 -13.40
CA LEU A 55 12.34 -7.57 -13.08
C LEU A 55 10.98 -7.74 -12.39
N ILE A 56 10.76 -6.98 -11.32
CA ILE A 56 9.52 -6.98 -10.54
C ILE A 56 8.76 -5.68 -10.78
N GLU A 57 9.42 -4.54 -10.54
CA GLU A 57 8.80 -3.23 -10.64
C GLU A 57 9.83 -2.20 -11.08
N SER A 58 9.42 -1.21 -11.87
CA SER A 58 10.23 -0.04 -12.19
C SER A 58 9.40 1.22 -12.05
N ASP A 59 9.99 2.25 -11.47
CA ASP A 59 9.45 3.61 -11.40
C ASP A 59 10.48 4.58 -12.00
N THR A 60 10.13 5.86 -12.02
CA THR A 60 10.83 7.02 -12.59
C THR A 60 12.36 6.96 -12.46
N ASP A 61 12.88 6.47 -11.34
CA ASP A 61 14.32 6.43 -11.02
C ASP A 61 14.78 5.15 -10.28
N GLY A 62 13.94 4.12 -10.17
CA GLY A 62 14.24 2.92 -9.39
C GLY A 62 13.74 1.63 -10.04
N VAL A 63 14.46 0.54 -9.81
CA VAL A 63 14.11 -0.80 -10.32
C VAL A 63 14.23 -1.82 -9.19
N TYR A 64 13.16 -2.58 -8.95
CA TYR A 64 13.15 -3.75 -8.10
C TYR A 64 13.26 -5.01 -8.96
N PHE A 65 14.18 -5.90 -8.59
CA PHE A 65 14.40 -7.16 -9.28
C PHE A 65 14.75 -8.28 -8.30
N SER A 66 14.57 -9.52 -8.73
CA SER A 66 14.98 -10.73 -8.01
C SER A 66 16.04 -11.50 -8.79
N THR A 67 17.04 -12.00 -8.08
CA THR A 67 18.08 -12.90 -8.60
C THR A 67 17.66 -14.37 -8.58
N GLY A 68 16.46 -14.69 -8.06
CA GLY A 68 15.91 -16.04 -7.99
C GLY A 68 16.45 -16.93 -6.88
N GLY A 69 17.45 -16.43 -6.17
CA GLY A 69 18.01 -17.01 -4.95
C GLY A 69 18.96 -16.00 -4.31
N ASP A 70 19.36 -16.28 -3.07
CA ASP A 70 20.34 -15.44 -2.37
C ASP A 70 21.73 -15.67 -2.97
N ILE A 71 22.24 -14.67 -3.70
CA ILE A 71 23.59 -14.68 -4.26
C ILE A 71 24.60 -13.93 -3.39
N GLY A 72 24.15 -13.36 -2.27
CA GLY A 72 24.94 -12.51 -1.38
C GLY A 72 25.01 -11.04 -1.83
N GLU A 73 25.06 -10.12 -0.86
CA GLU A 73 25.07 -8.68 -1.09
C GLU A 73 26.27 -8.22 -1.94
N ALA A 74 27.43 -8.85 -1.79
CA ALA A 74 28.62 -8.49 -2.57
C ALA A 74 28.40 -8.72 -4.09
N GLN A 75 27.77 -9.85 -4.44
CA GLN A 75 27.42 -10.19 -5.82
C GLN A 75 26.30 -9.30 -6.35
N GLU A 76 25.29 -8.97 -5.53
CA GLU A 76 24.24 -8.01 -5.89
C GLU A 76 24.83 -6.63 -6.22
N ARG A 77 25.75 -6.13 -5.38
CA ARG A 77 26.46 -4.87 -5.62
C ARG A 77 27.34 -4.91 -6.86
N GLN A 78 28.01 -6.04 -7.10
CA GLN A 78 28.79 -6.23 -8.32
C GLN A 78 27.90 -6.17 -9.57
N LEU A 79 26.77 -6.88 -9.57
CA LEU A 79 25.79 -6.85 -10.67
C LEU A 79 25.33 -5.43 -10.98
N ILE A 80 24.98 -4.65 -9.95
CA ILE A 80 24.58 -3.24 -10.11
C ILE A 80 25.74 -2.39 -10.64
N SER A 81 26.97 -2.61 -10.17
CA SER A 81 28.16 -1.91 -10.68
C SER A 81 28.40 -2.20 -12.16
N GLU A 82 28.23 -3.45 -12.60
CA GLU A 82 28.39 -3.84 -14.00
C GLU A 82 27.31 -3.24 -14.91
N VAL A 83 26.08 -3.07 -14.41
CA VAL A 83 25.02 -2.37 -15.13
C VAL A 83 25.29 -0.87 -15.16
N SER A 84 25.73 -0.28 -14.04
CA SER A 84 26.09 1.14 -13.96
C SER A 84 27.21 1.50 -14.95
N ALA A 85 28.19 0.61 -15.15
CA ALA A 85 29.32 0.81 -16.06
C ALA A 85 28.95 0.90 -17.56
N VAL A 86 27.76 0.44 -17.97
CA VAL A 86 27.30 0.56 -19.36
C VAL A 86 26.44 1.82 -19.59
N LEU A 87 26.18 2.60 -18.56
CA LEU A 87 25.38 3.83 -18.65
C LEU A 87 26.23 5.02 -19.11
N PRO A 88 25.60 6.04 -19.71
CA PRO A 88 26.30 7.25 -20.13
C PRO A 88 26.94 8.01 -18.96
N ASP A 89 28.01 8.75 -19.25
CA ASP A 89 28.69 9.62 -18.27
C ASP A 89 27.71 10.50 -17.49
N GLY A 90 27.90 10.58 -16.18
CA GLY A 90 27.05 11.34 -15.26
C GLY A 90 25.79 10.61 -14.79
N ILE A 91 25.54 9.38 -15.24
CA ILE A 91 24.47 8.52 -14.73
C ILE A 91 25.10 7.35 -13.96
N THR A 92 24.71 7.20 -12.69
CA THR A 92 25.17 6.12 -11.82
C THR A 92 23.98 5.46 -11.15
N LEU A 93 23.99 4.13 -11.09
CA LEU A 93 23.05 3.38 -10.25
C LEU A 93 23.58 3.27 -8.82
N GLU A 94 22.69 3.44 -7.86
CA GLU A 94 22.97 3.26 -6.44
C GLU A 94 22.34 1.96 -5.95
N PHE A 95 23.03 1.27 -5.04
CA PHE A 95 22.45 0.15 -4.31
C PHE A 95 21.58 0.68 -3.17
N ASP A 96 20.26 0.68 -3.35
CA ASP A 96 19.28 1.17 -2.37
C ASP A 96 18.69 0.04 -1.49
N GLY A 97 19.56 -0.92 -1.14
CA GLY A 97 19.24 -2.00 -0.21
C GLY A 97 18.74 -3.29 -0.87
N ARG A 98 18.53 -4.29 -0.01
CA ARG A 98 18.05 -5.63 -0.37
C ARG A 98 16.86 -6.05 0.50
N ALA A 99 16.08 -7.01 0.03
CA ALA A 99 14.92 -7.54 0.72
C ALA A 99 14.88 -9.07 0.55
N GLN A 100 14.44 -9.78 1.59
CA GLN A 100 14.23 -11.23 1.55
C GLN A 100 13.09 -11.60 0.61
N ALA A 101 12.00 -10.81 0.65
CA ALA A 101 10.82 -11.02 -0.14
C ALA A 101 10.12 -9.69 -0.47
N MET A 102 9.39 -9.68 -1.59
CA MET A 102 8.61 -8.53 -2.04
C MET A 102 7.22 -8.98 -2.50
N LEU A 103 6.19 -8.27 -2.05
CA LEU A 103 4.85 -8.34 -2.63
C LEU A 103 4.61 -7.08 -3.48
N SER A 104 4.59 -7.21 -4.81
CA SER A 104 4.14 -6.14 -5.70
C SER A 104 2.62 -6.26 -5.94
N HIS A 105 1.85 -5.38 -5.31
CA HIS A 105 0.39 -5.39 -5.40
C HIS A 105 -0.11 -4.66 -6.63
N GLN A 106 0.32 -3.42 -6.83
CA GLN A 106 0.02 -2.58 -7.99
C GLN A 106 1.20 -1.61 -8.18
N VAL A 107 1.25 -0.91 -9.31
CA VAL A 107 2.26 0.13 -9.53
C VAL A 107 2.29 1.11 -8.35
N LYS A 108 3.49 1.35 -7.79
CA LYS A 108 3.76 2.17 -6.59
C LYS A 108 3.09 1.65 -5.31
N ASN A 109 2.63 0.40 -5.29
CA ASN A 109 2.01 -0.23 -4.14
C ASN A 109 2.64 -1.61 -3.91
N TYR A 110 3.61 -1.66 -3.01
CA TYR A 110 4.38 -2.86 -2.72
C TYR A 110 4.81 -2.94 -1.26
N VAL A 111 5.22 -4.12 -0.84
CA VAL A 111 5.72 -4.41 0.51
C VAL A 111 7.03 -5.16 0.39
N LEU A 112 8.04 -4.75 1.17
CA LEU A 112 9.34 -5.42 1.26
C LEU A 112 9.52 -5.99 2.67
N LEU A 113 9.92 -7.26 2.76
CA LEU A 113 10.44 -7.85 3.98
C LEU A 113 11.97 -7.75 3.97
N ARG A 114 12.54 -6.97 4.88
CA ARG A 114 13.98 -6.77 5.01
C ARG A 114 14.63 -7.91 5.80
N TYR A 115 15.96 -8.00 5.70
CA TYR A 115 16.73 -9.04 6.37
C TYR A 115 16.74 -8.93 7.91
N ASP A 116 16.42 -7.76 8.46
CA ASP A 116 16.26 -7.52 9.89
C ASP A 116 14.82 -7.77 10.40
N GLY A 117 13.92 -8.25 9.53
CA GLY A 117 12.51 -8.52 9.85
C GLY A 117 11.59 -7.29 9.81
N THR A 118 12.12 -6.13 9.39
CA THR A 118 11.29 -4.94 9.16
C THR A 118 10.47 -5.08 7.88
N LEU A 119 9.28 -4.46 7.89
CA LEU A 119 8.40 -4.37 6.74
C LEU A 119 8.36 -2.92 6.25
N ASP A 120 8.77 -2.72 5.00
CA ASP A 120 8.60 -1.44 4.32
C ASP A 120 7.33 -1.50 3.47
N LEU A 121 6.37 -0.65 3.80
CA LEU A 121 5.07 -0.57 3.12
C LEU A 121 5.10 0.67 2.23
N SER A 122 4.82 0.50 0.94
CA SER A 122 4.76 1.61 -0.01
C SER A 122 3.40 1.69 -0.67
N GLY A 123 2.85 2.89 -0.77
CA GLY A 123 1.62 3.17 -1.51
C GLY A 123 0.35 3.18 -0.67
N ALA A 124 -0.68 3.86 -1.19
CA ALA A 124 -1.96 4.11 -0.53
C ALA A 124 -2.77 2.83 -0.24
N SER A 125 -2.50 1.76 -0.98
CA SER A 125 -3.09 0.45 -0.74
C SER A 125 -2.53 -0.23 0.51
N PHE A 126 -1.45 0.25 1.12
CA PHE A 126 -0.89 -0.32 2.36
C PHE A 126 -0.90 0.69 3.50
N GLU A 127 -0.52 1.93 3.20
CA GLU A 127 -0.50 3.03 4.15
C GLU A 127 -1.31 4.21 3.62
N SER A 128 -2.43 4.50 4.29
CA SER A 128 -3.27 5.65 3.99
C SER A 128 -3.71 6.32 5.28
N SER A 129 -3.78 7.65 5.25
CA SER A 129 -4.37 8.45 6.34
C SER A 129 -5.83 8.10 6.66
N ARG A 130 -6.50 7.37 5.76
CA ARG A 130 -7.88 6.92 5.90
C ARG A 130 -8.02 5.46 6.32
N SER A 131 -6.92 4.77 6.61
CA SER A 131 -6.99 3.38 7.08
C SER A 131 -7.36 3.31 8.55
N GLU A 132 -8.30 2.42 8.89
CA GLU A 132 -8.64 2.08 10.25
C GLU A 132 -7.48 1.32 10.93
N ARG A 133 -7.21 1.62 12.20
CA ARG A 133 -6.06 1.06 12.93
C ARG A 133 -6.14 -0.45 13.07
N TYR A 134 -7.33 -1.00 13.33
CA TYR A 134 -7.51 -2.45 13.47
C TYR A 134 -7.12 -3.19 12.18
N GLY A 135 -7.51 -2.65 11.02
CA GLY A 135 -7.22 -3.24 9.72
C GLY A 135 -5.74 -3.09 9.33
N THR A 136 -5.11 -1.95 9.65
CA THR A 136 -3.66 -1.78 9.47
C THR A 136 -2.86 -2.73 10.36
N ALA A 137 -3.30 -2.97 11.60
CA ALA A 137 -2.65 -3.93 12.50
C ALA A 137 -2.74 -5.35 11.94
N PHE A 138 -3.93 -5.80 11.53
CA PHE A 138 -4.11 -7.07 10.82
C PHE A 138 -3.17 -7.19 9.62
N LEU A 139 -3.18 -6.17 8.75
CA LEU A 139 -2.43 -6.22 7.50
C LEU A 139 -0.93 -6.34 7.74
N ARG A 140 -0.36 -5.63 8.73
CA ARG A 140 1.06 -5.75 9.08
C ARG A 140 1.42 -7.16 9.55
N THR A 141 0.60 -7.76 10.41
CA THR A 141 0.84 -9.13 10.91
C THR A 141 0.71 -10.14 9.77
N ALA A 142 -0.37 -10.07 8.99
CA ALA A 142 -0.62 -10.98 7.88
C ALA A 142 0.45 -10.85 6.77
N LEU A 143 0.87 -9.64 6.41
CA LEU A 143 1.95 -9.43 5.43
C LEU A 143 3.27 -10.02 5.89
N ARG A 144 3.61 -9.89 7.19
CA ARG A 144 4.84 -10.49 7.72
C ARG A 144 4.82 -11.99 7.57
N ALA A 145 3.75 -12.64 8.04
CA ALA A 145 3.59 -14.09 7.93
C ALA A 145 3.62 -14.54 6.46
N LEU A 146 2.86 -13.85 5.60
CA LEU A 146 2.82 -14.14 4.16
C LEU A 146 4.19 -14.04 3.49
N LEU A 147 4.97 -12.98 3.76
CA LEU A 147 6.30 -12.82 3.16
C LEU A 147 7.35 -13.79 3.74
N GLN A 148 7.02 -14.50 4.81
CA GLN A 148 7.80 -15.58 5.41
C GLN A 148 7.29 -16.97 5.01
N ASP A 149 6.35 -17.06 4.06
CA ASP A 149 5.69 -18.30 3.62
C ASP A 149 4.89 -19.01 4.75
N ASP A 150 4.47 -18.25 5.77
CA ASP A 150 3.69 -18.75 6.91
C ASP A 150 2.19 -18.50 6.70
N VAL A 151 1.56 -19.32 5.85
CA VAL A 151 0.11 -19.26 5.61
C VAL A 151 -0.72 -19.54 6.89
N PRO A 152 -0.35 -20.48 7.78
CA PRO A 152 -1.00 -20.61 9.09
C PRO A 152 -0.98 -19.32 9.92
N GLY A 153 0.13 -18.58 9.92
CA GLY A 153 0.23 -17.27 10.56
C GLY A 153 -0.68 -16.21 9.94
N VAL A 154 -0.88 -16.25 8.61
CA VAL A 154 -1.86 -15.39 7.91
C VAL A 154 -3.28 -15.69 8.39
N GLN A 155 -3.65 -16.97 8.48
CA GLN A 155 -4.96 -17.39 8.98
C GLN A 155 -5.15 -16.94 10.44
N ALA A 156 -4.18 -17.22 11.31
CA ALA A 156 -4.23 -16.87 12.72
C ALA A 156 -4.41 -15.35 12.92
N ALA A 157 -3.74 -14.51 12.13
CA ALA A 157 -3.92 -13.06 12.17
C ALA A 157 -5.35 -12.63 11.80
N PHE A 158 -5.95 -13.28 10.80
CA PHE A 158 -7.32 -13.01 10.37
C PHE A 158 -8.36 -13.45 11.41
N GLU A 159 -8.18 -14.65 11.96
CA GLU A 159 -9.05 -15.21 12.99
C GLU A 159 -8.97 -14.40 14.28
N ASP A 160 -7.78 -14.05 14.75
CA ASP A 160 -7.58 -13.17 15.92
C ASP A 160 -8.34 -11.84 15.74
N THR A 161 -8.11 -11.17 14.60
CA THR A 161 -8.75 -9.88 14.33
C THR A 161 -10.28 -10.02 14.28
N THR A 162 -10.77 -11.08 13.65
CA THR A 162 -12.21 -11.36 13.56
C THR A 162 -12.82 -11.67 14.93
N ASN A 163 -12.12 -12.44 15.76
CA ASN A 163 -12.54 -12.78 17.11
C ASN A 163 -12.59 -11.54 17.99
N ARG A 164 -11.55 -10.69 17.97
CA ARG A 164 -11.51 -9.41 18.69
C ARG A 164 -12.64 -8.47 18.26
N LEU A 165 -12.94 -8.40 16.96
CA LEU A 165 -14.06 -7.61 16.45
C LEU A 165 -15.40 -8.13 16.97
N THR A 166 -15.60 -9.45 16.98
CA THR A 166 -16.85 -10.11 17.41
C THR A 166 -17.05 -10.01 18.91
N ALA A 167 -15.99 -10.22 19.70
CA ALA A 167 -15.97 -10.10 21.15
C ALA A 167 -16.04 -8.65 21.65
N ARG A 168 -15.95 -7.67 20.74
CA ARG A 168 -15.86 -6.24 21.06
C ARG A 168 -14.66 -5.94 21.96
N ASP A 169 -13.48 -6.43 21.56
CA ASP A 169 -12.18 -6.12 22.19
C ASP A 169 -11.42 -5.00 21.49
N VAL A 170 -11.95 -4.52 20.36
CA VAL A 170 -11.47 -3.35 19.64
C VAL A 170 -12.25 -2.13 20.15
N THR A 171 -11.62 -0.96 20.19
CA THR A 171 -12.28 0.31 20.54
C THR A 171 -12.90 0.99 19.32
N ASN A 172 -13.87 1.88 19.53
CA ASN A 172 -14.45 2.72 18.49
C ASN A 172 -13.37 3.57 17.79
N ALA A 173 -12.35 4.03 18.53
CA ALA A 173 -11.22 4.75 17.97
C ALA A 173 -10.40 3.91 16.98
N GLU A 174 -10.19 2.62 17.26
CA GLU A 174 -9.43 1.72 16.40
C GLU A 174 -10.14 1.38 15.09
N VAL A 175 -11.48 1.38 15.08
CA VAL A 175 -12.30 1.17 13.87
C VAL A 175 -12.71 2.47 13.18
N SER A 176 -12.34 3.62 13.73
CA SER A 176 -12.69 4.92 13.16
C SER A 176 -11.74 5.33 12.03
N THR A 177 -12.26 6.15 11.12
CA THR A 177 -11.53 6.79 10.03
C THR A 177 -11.69 8.30 10.09
N ARG A 178 -10.58 9.01 9.92
CA ARG A 178 -10.55 10.49 9.90
C ARG A 178 -10.93 11.03 8.53
N VAL A 179 -11.93 11.91 8.49
CA VAL A 179 -12.35 12.59 7.26
C VAL A 179 -12.25 14.11 7.39
N ARG A 180 -11.97 14.78 6.27
CA ARG A 180 -11.98 16.24 6.18
C ARG A 180 -13.35 16.71 5.69
N ILE A 181 -13.92 17.69 6.37
CA ILE A 181 -15.18 18.32 6.01
C ILE A 181 -14.95 19.31 4.86
N GLY A 182 -15.70 19.12 3.78
CA GLY A 182 -15.61 19.92 2.55
C GLY A 182 -16.62 21.07 2.45
N LYS A 183 -17.61 21.15 3.36
CA LYS A 183 -18.70 22.13 3.33
C LYS A 183 -18.99 22.64 4.74
N ALA A 184 -19.36 23.90 4.90
CA ALA A 184 -19.88 24.37 6.17
C ALA A 184 -21.31 23.87 6.40
N ARG A 185 -21.74 23.78 7.67
CA ARG A 185 -23.08 23.32 8.05
C ARG A 185 -24.20 24.11 7.36
N ALA A 186 -24.07 25.43 7.31
CA ALA A 186 -25.05 26.32 6.67
C ALA A 186 -25.18 26.08 5.15
N ASP A 187 -24.05 25.84 4.47
CA ASP A 187 -24.04 25.54 3.03
C ASP A 187 -24.60 24.14 2.75
N TYR A 188 -24.27 23.18 3.61
CA TYR A 188 -24.82 21.83 3.49
C TYR A 188 -26.34 21.83 3.71
N ALA A 189 -26.86 22.61 4.65
CA ALA A 189 -28.31 22.73 4.89
C ALA A 189 -29.09 23.09 3.61
N GLN A 190 -28.52 23.94 2.74
CA GLN A 190 -29.13 24.35 1.47
C GLN A 190 -29.16 23.23 0.42
N THR A 191 -28.21 22.30 0.48
CA THR A 191 -28.04 21.23 -0.54
C THR A 191 -28.48 19.84 -0.07
N ARG A 192 -28.66 19.65 1.25
CA ARG A 192 -28.99 18.39 1.93
C ARG A 192 -30.26 17.70 1.41
N GLY A 193 -31.27 18.49 1.02
CA GLY A 193 -32.52 17.96 0.46
C GLY A 193 -32.34 17.27 -0.90
N GLN A 194 -31.33 17.68 -1.67
CA GLN A 194 -31.04 17.12 -2.99
C GLN A 194 -30.01 15.99 -2.92
N ARG A 195 -28.97 16.17 -2.08
CA ARG A 195 -27.88 15.20 -1.93
C ARG A 195 -27.53 15.03 -0.47
N ARG A 196 -27.65 13.79 0.02
CA ARG A 196 -27.21 13.39 1.35
C ARG A 196 -25.83 12.75 1.27
N GLU A 197 -24.84 13.43 1.82
CA GLU A 197 -23.46 12.95 1.87
C GLU A 197 -23.19 12.32 3.23
N ALA A 198 -22.89 11.02 3.29
CA ALA A 198 -22.90 10.23 4.52
C ALA A 198 -22.06 10.85 5.67
N HIS A 199 -20.87 11.35 5.37
CA HIS A 199 -19.99 11.97 6.37
C HIS A 199 -20.52 13.31 6.91
N LEU A 200 -21.21 14.10 6.07
CA LEU A 200 -21.88 15.34 6.50
C LEU A 200 -23.17 15.03 7.24
N GLU A 201 -23.90 13.97 6.87
CA GLU A 201 -25.06 13.48 7.63
C GLU A 201 -24.67 13.04 9.03
N ALA A 202 -23.59 12.27 9.19
CA ALA A 202 -23.10 11.87 10.50
C ALA A 202 -22.79 13.09 11.39
N ALA A 203 -22.05 14.07 10.86
CA ALA A 203 -21.76 15.33 11.56
C ALA A 203 -23.03 16.16 11.84
N TRP A 204 -23.99 16.14 10.90
CA TRP A 204 -25.27 16.83 11.05
C TRP A 204 -26.08 16.26 12.21
N GLN A 205 -26.25 14.94 12.26
CA GLN A 205 -27.00 14.21 13.30
C GLN A 205 -26.32 14.30 14.66
N ALA A 206 -24.98 14.37 14.70
CA ALA A 206 -24.22 14.65 15.90
C ALA A 206 -24.36 16.10 16.42
N GLY A 207 -25.09 16.97 15.70
CA GLY A 207 -25.33 18.35 16.10
C GLY A 207 -24.11 19.27 15.98
N LEU A 208 -23.06 18.88 15.26
CA LEU A 208 -21.82 19.65 15.14
C LEU A 208 -22.01 20.89 14.24
N ASP A 209 -21.48 22.04 14.67
CA ASP A 209 -21.33 23.24 13.81
C ASP A 209 -20.07 23.13 12.93
N PHE A 210 -20.08 22.19 11.99
CA PHE A 210 -18.90 21.87 11.17
C PHE A 210 -18.61 22.92 10.09
N ARG A 211 -17.33 23.16 9.81
CA ARG A 211 -16.80 24.13 8.85
C ARG A 211 -15.89 23.46 7.83
N VAL A 212 -15.67 24.16 6.71
CA VAL A 212 -14.72 23.72 5.68
C VAL A 212 -13.32 23.63 6.30
N GLY A 213 -12.69 22.46 6.18
CA GLY A 213 -11.37 22.21 6.74
C GLY A 213 -11.37 21.41 8.04
N ASP A 214 -12.50 21.33 8.75
CA ASP A 214 -12.62 20.54 9.97
C ASP A 214 -12.30 19.07 9.71
N ARG A 215 -11.83 18.39 10.75
CA ARG A 215 -11.57 16.94 10.72
C ARG A 215 -12.43 16.27 11.75
N VAL A 216 -13.16 15.25 11.32
CA VAL A 216 -14.00 14.42 12.20
C VAL A 216 -13.61 12.96 12.03
N ASP A 217 -13.57 12.25 13.15
CA ASP A 217 -13.37 10.81 13.17
C ASP A 217 -14.77 10.15 13.10
N LEU A 218 -14.96 9.25 12.14
CA LEU A 218 -16.24 8.58 11.88
C LEU A 218 -16.07 7.08 12.03
N TYR A 219 -17.13 6.42 12.49
CA TYR A 219 -17.21 4.97 12.60
C TYR A 219 -18.64 4.49 12.32
N VAL A 220 -18.81 3.21 11.98
CA VAL A 220 -20.14 2.62 11.81
C VAL A 220 -20.61 2.05 13.13
N ARG A 221 -21.62 2.71 13.72
CA ARG A 221 -22.24 2.34 14.98
C ARG A 221 -23.35 1.32 14.75
N ALA A 222 -23.42 0.29 15.61
CA ALA A 222 -24.45 -0.73 15.52
C ALA A 222 -25.86 -0.11 15.63
N GLY A 223 -26.73 -0.41 14.66
CA GLY A 223 -28.11 0.09 14.61
C GLY A 223 -28.31 1.56 14.22
N ALA A 224 -27.26 2.38 14.21
CA ALA A 224 -27.33 3.80 13.84
C ALA A 224 -26.62 4.14 12.52
N GLY A 225 -25.71 3.27 12.06
CA GLY A 225 -24.91 3.50 10.87
C GLY A 225 -23.74 4.46 11.12
N LEU A 226 -23.29 5.13 10.07
CA LEU A 226 -22.14 6.03 10.14
C LEU A 226 -22.39 7.18 11.12
N SER A 227 -21.54 7.27 12.14
CA SER A 227 -21.67 8.17 13.28
C SER A 227 -20.36 8.88 13.56
N VAL A 228 -20.44 10.07 14.16
CA VAL A 228 -19.26 10.76 14.68
C VAL A 228 -18.75 10.02 15.91
N LEU A 229 -17.44 9.83 15.99
CA LEU A 229 -16.78 9.30 17.18
C LEU A 229 -16.88 10.29 18.34
N THR A 230 -17.74 9.98 19.31
CA THR A 230 -17.89 10.78 20.55
C THR A 230 -17.28 10.09 21.77
N ASP A 231 -17.25 8.76 21.76
CA ASP A 231 -16.65 7.92 22.80
C ASP A 231 -15.55 7.05 22.16
N PRO A 232 -14.28 7.48 22.22
CA PRO A 232 -13.14 6.77 21.65
C PRO A 232 -12.94 5.36 22.21
N ASP A 233 -13.16 5.18 23.52
CA ASP A 233 -12.95 3.91 24.24
C ASP A 233 -14.20 3.01 24.23
N GLY A 234 -15.34 3.59 23.83
CA GLY A 234 -16.57 2.88 23.56
C GLY A 234 -16.38 1.74 22.57
N ARG A 235 -17.31 0.78 22.58
CA ARG A 235 -17.21 -0.44 21.77
C ARG A 235 -18.54 -0.78 21.11
N ASP A 236 -19.32 0.23 20.75
CA ASP A 236 -20.67 0.10 20.19
C ASP A 236 -20.71 0.10 18.65
N TYR A 237 -19.55 -0.09 18.01
CA TYR A 237 -19.42 -0.27 16.57
C TYR A 237 -20.20 -1.51 16.04
N ASP A 238 -20.45 -1.53 14.74
CA ASP A 238 -21.05 -2.66 14.04
C ASP A 238 -19.98 -3.70 13.67
N ALA A 239 -19.87 -4.77 14.46
CA ALA A 239 -18.86 -5.81 14.24
C ALA A 239 -19.02 -6.52 12.88
N GLY A 240 -20.26 -6.68 12.39
CA GLY A 240 -20.52 -7.31 11.09
C GLY A 240 -19.98 -6.45 9.94
N HIS A 241 -20.21 -5.14 10.02
CA HIS A 241 -19.64 -4.17 9.08
C HIS A 241 -18.11 -4.26 9.04
N TYR A 242 -17.44 -4.20 10.19
CA TYR A 242 -15.98 -4.16 10.24
C TYR A 242 -15.30 -5.48 9.90
N ARG A 243 -15.97 -6.63 10.11
CA ARG A 243 -15.52 -7.93 9.58
C ARG A 243 -15.60 -7.97 8.05
N ALA A 244 -16.70 -7.48 7.47
CA ALA A 244 -16.82 -7.39 6.01
C ALA A 244 -15.76 -6.43 5.43
N ALA A 245 -15.56 -5.28 6.07
CA ALA A 245 -14.53 -4.31 5.69
C ALA A 245 -13.11 -4.89 5.83
N LEU A 246 -12.84 -5.74 6.84
CA LEU A 246 -11.55 -6.42 6.99
C LEU A 246 -11.20 -7.22 5.73
N VAL A 247 -12.16 -7.99 5.22
CA VAL A 247 -11.96 -8.77 3.99
C VAL A 247 -11.82 -7.84 2.78
N GLN A 248 -12.81 -6.97 2.56
CA GLN A 248 -12.93 -6.13 1.36
C GLN A 248 -11.77 -5.15 1.22
N ASN A 249 -11.36 -4.50 2.30
CA ASN A 249 -10.40 -3.40 2.27
C ASN A 249 -8.98 -3.84 2.58
N TYR A 250 -8.77 -4.95 3.29
CA TYR A 250 -7.44 -5.37 3.77
C TYR A 250 -7.01 -6.74 3.22
N ALA A 251 -7.78 -7.80 3.43
CA ALA A 251 -7.38 -9.15 3.00
C ALA A 251 -7.26 -9.29 1.47
N THR A 252 -8.01 -8.50 0.70
CA THR A 252 -7.87 -8.41 -0.77
C THR A 252 -6.47 -8.03 -1.23
N ARG A 253 -5.68 -7.33 -0.39
CA ARG A 253 -4.30 -6.90 -0.71
C ARG A 253 -3.35 -8.09 -0.82
N LEU A 254 -3.66 -9.19 -0.13
CA LEU A 254 -2.87 -10.43 -0.08
C LEU A 254 -3.18 -11.37 -1.26
N ARG A 255 -4.25 -11.10 -2.01
CA ARG A 255 -4.80 -12.03 -3.02
C ARG A 255 -3.81 -12.47 -4.10
N LYS A 256 -2.88 -11.61 -4.50
CA LYS A 256 -1.88 -11.94 -5.53
C LYS A 256 -0.86 -13.00 -5.09
N ALA A 257 -0.73 -13.22 -3.79
CA ALA A 257 0.28 -14.09 -3.21
C ALA A 257 -0.26 -15.49 -2.89
N LEU A 258 -1.54 -15.76 -3.14
CA LEU A 258 -2.21 -17.00 -2.74
C LEU A 258 -2.95 -17.58 -3.94
N ASP A 259 -3.12 -18.90 -3.96
CA ASP A 259 -4.04 -19.52 -4.90
C ASP A 259 -5.47 -18.97 -4.68
N PRO A 260 -6.26 -18.73 -5.74
CA PRO A 260 -7.61 -18.22 -5.60
C PRO A 260 -8.50 -19.04 -4.66
N ALA A 261 -8.36 -20.37 -4.64
CA ALA A 261 -9.15 -21.25 -3.76
C ALA A 261 -8.68 -21.14 -2.30
N ASP A 262 -7.35 -21.13 -2.08
CA ASP A 262 -6.77 -20.94 -0.74
C ASP A 262 -7.16 -19.57 -0.15
N TRP A 263 -7.13 -18.50 -0.96
CA TRP A 263 -7.59 -17.17 -0.55
C TRP A 263 -9.06 -17.18 -0.13
N GLU A 264 -9.94 -17.83 -0.91
CA GLU A 264 -11.36 -17.87 -0.61
C GLU A 264 -11.63 -18.64 0.69
N GLN A 265 -10.92 -19.75 0.92
CA GLN A 265 -11.02 -20.52 2.15
C GLN A 265 -10.54 -19.72 3.37
N LEU A 266 -9.35 -19.10 3.29
CA LEU A 266 -8.73 -18.36 4.40
C LEU A 266 -9.56 -17.18 4.89
N PHE A 267 -10.20 -16.45 3.97
CA PHE A 267 -10.95 -15.22 4.29
C PHE A 267 -12.47 -15.40 4.19
N SER A 268 -12.93 -16.65 4.17
CA SER A 268 -14.35 -17.02 4.17
C SER A 268 -15.05 -16.55 5.45
N THR A 269 -16.28 -16.09 5.31
CA THR A 269 -17.15 -15.78 6.46
C THR A 269 -17.94 -16.98 6.97
N ARG A 270 -17.85 -18.15 6.32
CA ARG A 270 -18.68 -19.34 6.60
C ARG A 270 -18.09 -20.26 7.68
N GLY A 271 -16.92 -19.94 8.24
CA GLY A 271 -16.19 -20.80 9.17
C GLY A 271 -15.53 -21.99 8.46
N ALA A 272 -14.75 -22.79 9.21
CA ALA A 272 -14.04 -23.95 8.68
C ALA A 272 -15.03 -25.04 8.22
N GLY A 273 -14.91 -25.46 6.96
CA GLY A 273 -15.65 -26.55 6.36
C GLY A 273 -14.99 -27.91 6.59
N LEU A 274 -15.80 -28.98 6.59
CA LEU A 274 -15.31 -30.36 6.74
C LEU A 274 -14.40 -30.82 5.59
N PHE A 275 -14.52 -30.18 4.43
CA PHE A 275 -13.77 -30.48 3.21
C PHE A 275 -12.73 -29.41 2.89
N ASP A 276 -12.47 -28.52 3.84
CA ASP A 276 -11.44 -27.50 3.72
C ASP A 276 -10.06 -28.16 3.66
N ARG A 277 -9.20 -27.62 2.81
CA ARG A 277 -7.81 -28.05 2.74
C ARG A 277 -7.10 -27.68 4.04
N PRO A 278 -6.23 -28.54 4.60
CA PRO A 278 -5.40 -28.16 5.73
C PRO A 278 -4.56 -26.93 5.40
N VAL A 279 -4.63 -25.88 6.22
CA VAL A 279 -3.92 -24.61 5.96
C VAL A 279 -2.41 -24.79 5.95
N ALA A 280 -1.88 -25.76 6.69
CA ALA A 280 -0.47 -26.14 6.66
C ALA A 280 0.01 -26.67 5.29
N GLU A 281 -0.90 -27.06 4.39
CA GLU A 281 -0.57 -27.50 3.03
C GLU A 281 -0.67 -26.37 1.99
N MET A 282 -1.23 -25.22 2.37
CA MET A 282 -1.29 -24.04 1.50
C MET A 282 0.09 -23.41 1.39
N GLN A 283 0.36 -22.73 0.27
CA GLN A 283 1.67 -22.16 -0.03
C GLN A 283 1.51 -20.78 -0.64
N VAL A 284 2.49 -19.91 -0.40
CA VAL A 284 2.57 -18.62 -1.08
C VAL A 284 2.98 -18.83 -2.54
N GLN A 285 2.31 -18.14 -3.45
CA GLN A 285 2.64 -18.17 -4.86
C GLN A 285 3.84 -17.25 -5.14
N TRP A 286 5.01 -17.85 -5.21
CA TRP A 286 6.24 -17.17 -5.63
C TRP A 286 6.34 -17.13 -7.15
N ARG A 287 6.76 -15.99 -7.69
CA ARG A 287 7.12 -15.91 -9.12
C ARG A 287 8.55 -16.43 -9.28
N PRO A 288 8.76 -17.54 -10.00
CA PRO A 288 10.12 -17.99 -10.31
C PRO A 288 10.79 -16.99 -11.27
N VAL A 289 12.12 -16.94 -11.24
CA VAL A 289 12.89 -16.22 -12.25
C VAL A 289 12.87 -17.05 -13.53
N GLU A 290 12.16 -16.57 -14.55
CA GLU A 290 12.22 -17.15 -15.89
C GLU A 290 13.54 -16.73 -16.54
N GLY A 291 14.60 -17.54 -16.38
CA GLY A 291 15.88 -17.19 -16.98
C GLY A 291 17.14 -17.78 -16.36
N ALA A 292 17.04 -18.70 -15.40
CA ALA A 292 18.18 -19.58 -15.09
C ALA A 292 18.40 -20.50 -16.30
N LEU A 293 19.13 -20.00 -17.30
CA LEU A 293 19.69 -20.80 -18.37
C LEU A 293 20.38 -22.01 -17.73
N ARG A 294 19.84 -23.20 -18.05
CA ARG A 294 20.55 -24.47 -17.90
C ARG A 294 21.84 -24.46 -18.68
#